data_AF-A0A2H3BXE8-F1
#
_entry.id   AF-A0A2H3BXE8-F1
#
_cell.length_a   1.000
_cell.length_b   1.000
_cell.length_c   1.000
_cell.angle_alpha   90.00
_cell.angle_beta   90.00
_cell.angle_gamma   90.00
#
_symmetry.space_group_name_H-M   'P 1'
#
loop_
_entity.id
_entity.type
_entity.pdbx_description
1 polymer ?
#
loop_
_entity_poly.entity_id
_entity_poly.type
_entity_poly.pdbx_seq_one_letter_code
_entity_poly.pdbx_strand_id
1 'polypeptide(L)'
;MDETDPSTSAPRDSTLTKEEKWRLIQESEDLQTSDGPGVDEIEEQDSPLAEEIFTTITMIVPFSFLLLMMEILIRYQYGKHPGLNVLAERMVSNVPILALLIFYTMRYKEHRRLQIGLFLVSIGIGCRMIYLLSRGSLYVNIRQVPPLGTLWIYAIVQLELGPAALNLATVATYVWWKDLRILQ
;
A
#
# COMPACT_ATOMS: atom_id res chain seq x y z
N MET A 1 44.52 -11.64 55.12
CA MET A 1 45.65 -12.16 54.34
C MET A 1 45.12 -13.34 53.56
N ASP A 2 45.20 -13.46 52.25
CA ASP A 2 45.85 -12.71 51.17
C ASP A 2 45.43 -13.53 49.92
N GLU A 3 44.61 -12.99 49.02
CA GLU A 3 44.99 -12.44 47.72
C GLU A 3 45.60 -13.45 46.70
N THR A 4 44.80 -13.72 45.65
CA THR A 4 45.15 -13.95 44.23
C THR A 4 45.89 -15.22 43.74
N ASP A 5 45.08 -16.08 43.13
CA ASP A 5 45.19 -16.76 41.80
C ASP A 5 46.51 -16.62 41.00
N PRO A 6 47.00 -17.73 40.41
CA PRO A 6 46.92 -17.78 38.95
C PRO A 6 46.64 -19.18 38.36
N SER A 7 45.59 -19.26 37.54
CA SER A 7 45.51 -19.94 36.23
C SER A 7 45.79 -21.46 36.15
N THR A 8 44.79 -22.15 35.59
CA THR A 8 44.95 -23.20 34.58
C THR A 8 45.58 -24.52 35.03
N SER A 9 44.72 -25.47 35.39
CA SER A 9 44.70 -26.82 34.81
C SER A 9 43.61 -27.63 35.48
N ALA A 10 42.36 -27.42 35.08
CA ALA A 10 41.32 -28.42 35.34
C ALA A 10 41.77 -29.72 34.62
N PRO A 11 41.95 -30.84 35.35
CA PRO A 11 42.35 -32.09 34.72
C PRO A 11 41.22 -32.52 33.76
N ARG A 12 41.56 -32.67 32.48
CA ARG A 12 40.69 -33.33 31.50
C ARG A 12 40.67 -34.81 31.86
N ASP A 13 39.84 -35.18 32.84
CA ASP A 13 39.62 -36.57 33.20
C ASP A 13 39.19 -37.34 31.95
N SER A 14 40.10 -38.18 31.46
CA SER A 14 39.95 -39.04 30.30
C SER A 14 39.31 -40.39 30.66
N THR A 15 38.92 -40.54 31.93
CA THR A 15 38.33 -41.76 32.50
C THR A 15 36.80 -41.79 32.43
N LEU A 16 36.15 -40.71 31.99
CA LEU A 16 34.72 -40.71 31.69
C LEU A 16 34.47 -41.60 30.45
N THR A 17 33.72 -42.68 30.65
CA THR A 17 33.37 -43.60 29.57
C THR A 17 32.57 -42.83 28.52
N LYS A 18 32.72 -43.16 27.23
CA LYS A 18 32.04 -42.43 26.14
C LYS A 18 30.54 -42.26 26.42
N GLU A 19 29.93 -43.27 27.04
CA GLU A 19 28.53 -43.31 27.46
C GLU A 19 28.16 -42.21 28.45
N GLU A 20 29.02 -41.91 29.43
CA GLU A 20 28.78 -40.83 30.40
C GLU A 20 28.85 -39.46 29.73
N LYS A 21 29.74 -39.28 28.74
CA LYS A 21 29.77 -38.04 27.93
C LYS A 21 28.51 -37.86 27.11
N TRP A 22 28.02 -38.92 26.46
CA TRP A 22 26.77 -38.86 25.70
C TRP A 22 25.57 -38.56 26.60
N ARG A 23 25.56 -39.11 27.81
CA ARG A 23 24.52 -38.85 28.80
C ARG A 23 24.51 -37.39 29.26
N LEU A 24 25.69 -36.82 29.55
CA LEU A 24 25.82 -35.42 29.96
C LEU A 24 25.41 -34.44 28.85
N ILE A 25 25.73 -34.74 27.59
CA ILE A 25 25.28 -33.96 26.43
C ILE A 25 23.75 -33.95 26.36
N GLN A 26 23.13 -35.14 26.45
CA GLN A 26 21.68 -35.26 26.41
C GLN A 26 20.99 -34.59 27.60
N GLU A 27 21.55 -34.70 28.80
CA GLU A 27 21.04 -34.02 30.00
C GLU A 27 21.18 -32.49 29.88
N SER A 28 22.28 -31.99 29.28
CA SER A 28 22.44 -30.56 29.01
C SER A 28 21.53 -30.03 27.89
N GLU A 29 21.20 -30.88 26.92
CA GLU A 29 20.24 -30.58 25.85
C GLU A 29 18.80 -30.52 26.40
N ASP A 30 18.45 -31.43 27.33
CA ASP A 30 17.17 -31.42 28.05
C ASP A 30 17.04 -30.20 28.96
N LEU A 31 18.12 -29.78 29.63
CA LEU A 31 18.15 -28.56 30.44
C LEU A 31 18.13 -27.27 29.61
N GLN A 32 18.59 -27.29 28.35
CA GLN A 32 18.40 -26.16 27.41
C GLN A 32 16.97 -26.08 26.87
N THR A 33 16.26 -27.21 26.82
CA THR A 33 14.84 -27.27 26.42
C THR A 33 13.89 -26.92 27.58
N SER A 34 14.31 -27.09 28.83
CA SER A 34 13.50 -26.76 30.01
C SER A 34 13.74 -25.33 30.50
N ASP A 35 13.05 -24.38 29.86
CA ASP A 35 12.55 -23.12 30.44
C ASP A 35 13.63 -22.16 31.02
N GLY A 36 14.39 -21.54 30.11
CA GLY A 36 15.07 -20.27 30.38
C GLY A 36 14.13 -19.10 30.05
N PRO A 37 14.13 -17.99 30.82
CA PRO A 37 13.22 -16.87 30.60
C PRO A 37 13.46 -16.31 29.20
N GLY A 38 12.38 -16.27 28.41
CA GLY A 38 12.33 -15.88 27.01
C GLY A 38 13.28 -14.73 26.67
N VAL A 39 14.39 -15.09 26.03
CA VAL A 39 14.92 -14.22 24.99
C VAL A 39 13.85 -14.27 23.93
N ASP A 40 13.16 -13.15 23.74
CA ASP A 40 12.25 -12.92 22.63
C ASP A 40 12.97 -13.31 21.34
N GLU A 41 12.84 -14.58 20.93
CA GLU A 41 12.67 -14.88 19.53
C GLU A 41 11.55 -13.95 19.14
N ILE A 42 11.89 -12.90 18.39
CA ILE A 42 10.93 -12.24 17.54
C ILE A 42 10.51 -13.37 16.60
N GLU A 43 9.56 -14.20 17.05
CA GLU A 43 8.67 -14.90 16.16
C GLU A 43 8.29 -13.81 15.17
N GLU A 44 8.70 -13.96 13.92
CA GLU A 44 8.07 -13.31 12.78
C GLU A 44 6.62 -13.78 12.81
N GLN A 45 5.86 -13.24 13.75
CA GLN A 45 4.44 -13.33 13.83
C GLN A 45 4.01 -12.51 12.62
N ASP A 46 3.82 -13.25 11.53
CA ASP A 46 3.34 -12.79 10.24
C ASP A 46 1.99 -12.12 10.49
N SER A 47 2.06 -10.86 10.92
CA SER A 47 0.92 -10.15 11.45
C SER A 47 0.10 -9.79 10.23
N PRO A 48 -1.12 -10.35 10.08
CA PRO A 48 -1.94 -10.10 8.90
C PRO A 48 -2.19 -8.60 8.71
N LEU A 49 -2.14 -7.81 9.80
CA LEU A 49 -2.23 -6.36 9.75
C LEU A 49 -0.96 -5.70 9.22
N ALA A 50 0.23 -6.22 9.52
CA ALA A 50 1.49 -5.68 9.00
C ALA A 50 1.57 -5.88 7.47
N GLU A 51 1.18 -7.06 6.98
CA GLU A 51 1.13 -7.35 5.54
C GLU A 51 0.07 -6.48 4.83
N GLU A 52 -1.11 -6.30 5.43
CA GLU A 52 -2.15 -5.39 4.92
C GLU A 52 -1.67 -3.94 4.86
N ILE A 53 -1.00 -3.44 5.90
CA ILE A 53 -0.46 -2.08 5.96
C ILE A 53 0.67 -1.91 4.95
N PHE A 54 1.58 -2.88 4.86
CA PHE A 54 2.69 -2.85 3.92
C PHE A 54 2.20 -2.83 2.46
N THR A 55 1.23 -3.68 2.13
CA THR A 55 0.60 -3.70 0.80
C THR A 55 -0.14 -2.39 0.52
N THR A 56 -0.84 -1.85 1.53
CA THR A 56 -1.55 -0.57 1.41
C THR A 56 -0.59 0.59 1.15
N ILE A 57 0.51 0.71 1.91
CA ILE A 57 1.54 1.74 1.73
C ILE A 57 2.18 1.61 0.35
N THR A 58 2.49 0.38 -0.07
CA THR A 58 3.03 0.07 -1.40
C THR A 58 2.12 0.58 -2.52
N MET A 59 0.80 0.58 -2.34
CA MET A 59 -0.15 1.16 -3.29
C MET A 59 -0.31 2.67 -3.12
N ILE A 60 -0.29 3.20 -1.89
CA ILE A 60 -0.41 4.65 -1.64
C ILE A 60 0.70 5.43 -2.34
N VAL A 61 1.93 4.92 -2.38
CA VAL A 61 3.08 5.59 -3.01
C VAL A 61 2.83 5.93 -4.50
N PRO A 62 2.57 4.96 -5.40
CA PRO A 62 2.32 5.25 -6.81
C PRO A 62 1.04 6.06 -7.04
N PHE A 63 -0.01 5.86 -6.24
CA PHE A 63 -1.26 6.63 -6.39
C PHE A 63 -1.13 8.08 -5.90
N SER A 64 -0.32 8.34 -4.87
CA SER A 64 0.03 9.69 -4.43
C SER A 64 0.86 10.41 -5.51
N PHE A 65 1.83 9.71 -6.12
CA PHE A 65 2.56 10.24 -7.26
C PHE A 65 1.66 10.52 -8.46
N LEU A 66 0.71 9.62 -8.77
CA LEU A 66 -0.28 9.82 -9.82
C LEU A 66 -1.13 11.08 -9.56
N LEU A 67 -1.51 11.33 -8.30
CA LEU A 67 -2.26 12.52 -7.89
C LEU A 67 -1.44 13.79 -8.10
N LEU A 68 -0.16 13.77 -7.70
CA LEU A 68 0.78 14.85 -7.95
C LEU A 68 0.94 15.11 -9.45
N MET A 69 1.12 14.05 -10.23
CA MET A 69 1.23 14.14 -11.67
C MET A 69 -0.02 14.76 -12.29
N MET A 70 -1.23 14.34 -11.91
CA MET A 70 -2.47 14.91 -12.42
C MET A 70 -2.67 16.38 -12.05
N GLU A 71 -2.33 16.76 -10.82
CA GLU A 71 -2.38 18.17 -10.41
C GLU A 71 -1.43 19.03 -11.25
N ILE A 72 -0.23 18.53 -11.58
CA ILE A 72 0.71 19.23 -12.46
C ILE A 72 0.19 19.27 -13.90
N LEU A 73 -0.31 18.14 -14.43
CA LEU A 73 -0.74 18.01 -15.82
C LEU A 73 -1.88 18.97 -16.16
N ILE A 74 -2.92 19.03 -15.33
CA ILE A 74 -4.07 19.92 -15.60
C ILE A 74 -3.62 21.39 -15.62
N ARG A 75 -2.68 21.74 -14.75
CA ARG A 75 -2.18 23.12 -14.61
C ARG A 75 -1.30 23.52 -15.78
N TYR A 76 -0.51 22.58 -16.29
CA TYR A 76 0.27 22.74 -17.51
C TYR A 76 -0.64 22.90 -18.73
N GLN A 77 -1.70 22.08 -18.85
CA GLN A 77 -2.70 22.19 -19.93
C GLN A 77 -3.40 23.56 -19.96
N TYR A 78 -3.60 24.19 -18.80
CA TYR A 78 -4.24 25.51 -18.70
C TYR A 78 -3.26 26.68 -18.53
N GLY A 79 -1.94 26.45 -18.66
CA GLY A 79 -0.91 27.49 -18.58
C GLY A 79 -0.83 28.21 -17.22
N LYS A 80 -1.31 27.59 -16.13
CA LYS A 80 -1.31 28.19 -14.79
C LYS A 80 -0.33 27.47 -13.87
N HIS A 81 0.81 28.10 -13.56
CA HIS A 81 1.75 27.58 -12.56
C HIS A 81 1.41 28.12 -11.17
N PRO A 82 0.76 27.36 -10.28
CA PRO A 82 0.61 27.76 -8.88
C PRO A 82 1.96 27.61 -8.16
N GLY A 83 2.08 28.27 -7.01
CA GLY A 83 3.17 27.97 -6.08
C GLY A 83 3.06 26.54 -5.51
N LEU A 84 4.21 25.96 -5.19
CA LEU A 84 4.32 24.62 -4.59
C LEU A 84 3.50 24.47 -3.29
N ASN A 85 3.31 25.56 -2.54
CA ASN A 85 2.52 25.58 -1.31
C ASN A 85 1.06 25.17 -1.54
N VAL A 86 0.44 25.67 -2.63
CA VAL A 86 -0.94 25.34 -2.98
C VAL A 86 -1.08 23.87 -3.39
N LEU A 87 -0.03 23.34 -4.03
CA LEU A 87 0.03 21.94 -4.41
C LEU A 87 0.16 21.04 -3.17
N ALA A 88 1.03 21.41 -2.24
CA ALA A 88 1.24 20.70 -0.99
C ALA A 88 -0.03 20.70 -0.11
N GLU A 89 -0.70 21.85 0.04
CA GLU A 89 -1.96 21.96 0.79
C GLU A 89 -3.03 21.01 0.23
N ARG A 90 -3.12 20.92 -1.09
CA ARG A 90 -4.05 20.00 -1.76
C ARG A 90 -3.67 18.54 -1.60
N MET A 91 -2.39 18.21 -1.63
CA MET A 91 -1.92 16.84 -1.35
C MET A 91 -2.30 16.43 0.07
N VAL A 92 -2.00 17.28 1.06
CA VAL A 92 -2.33 17.01 2.46
C VAL A 92 -3.84 16.79 2.66
N SER A 93 -4.69 17.49 1.90
CA SER A 93 -6.14 17.28 1.96
C SER A 93 -6.63 16.05 1.19
N ASN A 94 -6.02 15.70 0.05
CA ASN A 94 -6.54 14.65 -0.86
C ASN A 94 -5.95 13.27 -0.57
N VAL A 95 -4.67 13.19 -0.19
CA VAL A 95 -3.95 11.95 0.14
C VAL A 95 -4.64 11.14 1.25
N PRO A 96 -5.12 11.71 2.38
CA PRO A 96 -5.76 10.89 3.42
C PRO A 96 -7.09 10.27 2.93
N ILE A 97 -7.85 10.98 2.10
CA ILE A 97 -9.09 10.46 1.52
C ILE A 97 -8.76 9.30 0.57
N LEU A 98 -7.72 9.46 -0.25
CA LEU A 98 -7.24 8.42 -1.15
C LEU A 98 -6.71 7.21 -0.36
N ALA A 99 -5.92 7.44 0.69
CA ALA A 99 -5.38 6.39 1.55
C ALA A 99 -6.49 5.61 2.26
N LEU A 100 -7.50 6.29 2.78
CA LEU A 100 -8.68 5.65 3.37
C LEU A 100 -9.39 4.76 2.35
N LEU A 101 -9.55 5.24 1.12
CA LEU A 101 -10.20 4.50 0.06
C LEU A 101 -9.39 3.28 -0.39
N ILE A 102 -8.07 3.42 -0.51
CA ILE A 102 -7.15 2.30 -0.82
C ILE A 102 -7.22 1.25 0.29
N PHE A 103 -7.07 1.68 1.54
CA PHE A 103 -7.13 0.79 2.70
C PHE A 103 -8.47 0.05 2.77
N TYR A 104 -9.58 0.76 2.64
CA TYR A 104 -10.91 0.15 2.62
C TYR A 104 -11.05 -0.88 1.50
N THR A 105 -10.58 -0.53 0.31
CA THR A 105 -10.73 -1.41 -0.85
C THR A 105 -9.86 -2.66 -0.76
N MET A 106 -8.65 -2.56 -0.21
CA MET A 106 -7.78 -3.71 0.05
C MET A 106 -8.40 -4.65 1.09
N ARG A 107 -9.01 -4.09 2.14
CA ARG A 107 -9.60 -4.87 3.24
C ARG A 107 -10.77 -5.76 2.82
N TYR A 108 -11.48 -5.41 1.74
CA TYR A 108 -12.70 -6.09 1.27
C TYR A 108 -12.57 -6.69 -0.14
N LYS A 109 -11.34 -6.97 -0.60
CA LYS A 109 -11.03 -7.43 -1.96
C LYS A 109 -11.82 -8.68 -2.41
N GLU A 110 -12.23 -9.55 -1.50
CA GLU A 110 -12.97 -10.78 -1.84
C GLU A 110 -14.47 -10.58 -2.14
N HIS A 111 -15.06 -9.42 -1.84
CA HIS A 111 -16.49 -9.25 -2.02
C HIS A 111 -16.83 -8.79 -3.45
N ARG A 112 -17.46 -9.67 -4.23
CA ARG A 112 -18.04 -9.36 -5.57
C ARG A 112 -18.96 -8.13 -5.57
N ARG A 113 -19.56 -7.80 -4.43
CA ARG A 113 -20.36 -6.57 -4.23
C ARG A 113 -19.53 -5.29 -4.35
N LEU A 114 -18.32 -5.28 -3.78
CA LEU A 114 -17.41 -4.15 -3.86
C LEU A 114 -16.96 -3.93 -5.32
N GLN A 115 -16.69 -5.01 -6.04
CA GLN A 115 -16.30 -4.95 -7.45
C GLN A 115 -17.41 -4.35 -8.33
N ILE A 116 -18.67 -4.74 -8.13
CA ILE A 116 -19.83 -4.14 -8.82
C ILE A 116 -19.99 -2.66 -8.41
N GLY A 117 -19.83 -2.35 -7.12
CA GLY A 117 -19.87 -0.98 -6.61
C GLY A 117 -18.80 -0.10 -7.25
N LEU A 118 -17.55 -0.56 -7.28
CA LEU A 118 -16.41 0.11 -7.91
C LEU A 118 -16.63 0.28 -9.41
N PHE A 119 -17.21 -0.70 -10.09
CA PHE A 119 -17.56 -0.60 -11.51
C PHE A 119 -18.55 0.55 -11.77
N LEU A 120 -19.66 0.59 -11.01
CA LEU A 120 -20.67 1.64 -11.16
C LEU A 120 -20.14 3.03 -10.81
N VAL A 121 -19.40 3.13 -9.70
CA VAL A 121 -18.76 4.38 -9.27
C VAL A 121 -17.75 4.85 -10.32
N SER A 122 -16.94 3.95 -10.87
CA SER A 122 -15.96 4.26 -11.90
C SER A 122 -16.62 4.78 -13.18
N ILE A 123 -17.73 4.19 -13.64
CA ILE A 123 -18.51 4.73 -14.77
C ILE A 123 -18.98 6.15 -14.46
N GLY A 124 -19.59 6.35 -13.29
CA GLY A 124 -20.11 7.65 -12.89
C GLY A 124 -19.03 8.74 -12.81
N ILE A 125 -17.89 8.42 -12.20
CA ILE A 125 -16.74 9.33 -12.10
C ILE A 125 -16.15 9.61 -13.49
N GLY A 126 -15.95 8.59 -14.33
CA GLY A 126 -15.41 8.73 -15.68
C GLY A 126 -16.29 9.63 -16.55
N CYS A 127 -17.60 9.35 -16.62
CA CYS A 127 -18.55 10.17 -17.36
C CYS A 127 -18.62 11.61 -16.82
N ARG A 128 -18.65 11.79 -15.50
CA ARG A 128 -18.67 13.12 -14.85
C ARG A 128 -17.39 13.91 -15.14
N MET A 129 -16.23 13.27 -15.05
CA MET A 129 -14.93 13.90 -15.29
C MET A 129 -14.85 14.43 -16.72
N ILE A 130 -15.24 13.63 -17.70
CA ILE A 130 -15.20 14.03 -19.12
C ILE A 130 -16.21 15.14 -19.41
N TYR A 131 -17.39 15.08 -18.79
CA TYR A 131 -18.37 16.16 -18.86
C TYR A 131 -17.82 17.48 -18.30
N LEU A 132 -17.13 17.44 -17.15
CA LEU A 132 -16.46 18.61 -16.57
C LEU A 132 -15.34 19.12 -17.47
N LEU A 133 -14.52 18.25 -18.05
CA LEU A 133 -13.44 18.67 -18.95
C LEU A 133 -13.96 19.42 -20.18
N SER A 134 -15.11 19.02 -20.73
CA SER A 134 -15.66 19.67 -21.92
C SER A 134 -16.54 20.90 -21.63
N ARG A 135 -17.34 20.87 -20.57
CA ARG A 135 -18.35 21.92 -20.27
C ARG A 135 -18.00 22.77 -19.05
N GLY A 136 -17.05 22.33 -18.25
CA GLY A 136 -16.67 22.96 -16.99
C GLY A 136 -15.86 24.21 -17.21
N SER A 137 -15.95 25.13 -16.25
CA SER A 137 -15.08 26.29 -16.21
C SER A 137 -13.66 25.89 -15.80
N LEU A 138 -12.67 26.62 -16.31
CA LEU A 138 -11.24 26.36 -16.07
C LEU A 138 -10.91 26.23 -14.57
N TYR A 139 -11.55 27.03 -13.71
CA TYR A 139 -11.36 26.95 -12.25
C TYR A 139 -11.86 25.62 -11.67
N VAL A 140 -13.03 25.16 -12.11
CA VAL A 140 -13.61 23.89 -11.68
C VAL A 140 -12.76 22.73 -12.16
N ASN A 141 -12.27 22.78 -13.40
CA ASN A 141 -11.46 21.72 -13.98
C ASN A 141 -10.13 21.56 -13.23
N ILE A 142 -9.42 22.66 -12.95
CA ILE A 142 -8.17 22.62 -12.17
C ILE A 142 -8.40 22.14 -10.72
N ARG A 143 -9.58 22.36 -10.15
CA ARG A 143 -9.88 21.95 -8.77
C ARG A 143 -10.34 20.50 -8.63
N GLN A 144 -11.16 20.01 -9.55
CA GLN A 144 -11.85 18.73 -9.38
C GLN A 144 -11.27 17.61 -10.25
N VAL A 145 -10.72 17.92 -11.42
CA VAL A 145 -10.24 16.89 -12.35
C VAL A 145 -9.09 16.07 -11.75
N PRO A 146 -8.08 16.65 -11.08
CA PRO A 146 -6.98 15.85 -10.56
C PRO A 146 -7.41 14.73 -9.59
N PRO A 147 -8.15 15.00 -8.50
CA PRO A 147 -8.58 13.95 -7.58
C PRO A 147 -9.60 13.00 -8.20
N LEU A 148 -10.49 13.48 -9.10
CA LEU A 148 -11.45 12.61 -9.79
C LEU A 148 -10.75 11.67 -10.77
N GLY A 149 -9.77 12.16 -11.51
CA GLY A 149 -9.00 11.38 -12.48
C GLY A 149 -8.17 10.29 -11.81
N THR A 150 -7.51 10.61 -10.70
CA THR A 150 -6.79 9.60 -9.93
C THR A 150 -7.70 8.55 -9.33
N LEU A 151 -8.86 8.96 -8.81
CA LEU A 151 -9.82 8.03 -8.26
C LEU A 151 -10.42 7.10 -9.33
N TRP A 152 -10.65 7.63 -10.53
CA TRP A 152 -11.13 6.84 -11.67
C TRP A 152 -10.09 5.82 -12.12
N ILE A 153 -8.82 6.23 -12.30
CA ILE A 153 -7.72 5.34 -12.66
C ILE A 153 -7.54 4.26 -11.58
N TYR A 154 -7.55 4.66 -10.30
CA TYR A 154 -7.50 3.72 -9.19
C TYR A 154 -8.63 2.69 -9.26
N ALA A 155 -9.87 3.13 -9.48
CA ALA A 155 -11.01 2.24 -9.57
C ALA A 155 -10.86 1.25 -10.74
N ILE A 156 -10.35 1.69 -11.90
CA ILE A 156 -10.04 0.81 -13.05
C ILE A 156 -8.98 -0.23 -12.70
N VAL A 157 -7.89 0.18 -12.06
CA VAL A 157 -6.79 -0.73 -11.66
C VAL A 157 -7.27 -1.80 -10.68
N GLN A 158 -8.25 -1.48 -9.84
CA GLN A 158 -8.82 -2.42 -8.89
C GLN A 158 -9.84 -3.40 -9.50
N LEU A 159 -10.41 -3.07 -10.66
CA LEU A 159 -11.39 -3.93 -11.33
C LEU A 159 -10.71 -5.13 -12.01
N GLU A 160 -11.37 -6.28 -12.00
CA GLU A 160 -10.93 -7.40 -12.84
C GLU A 160 -10.96 -7.01 -14.33
N LEU A 161 -10.11 -7.67 -15.11
CA LEU A 161 -9.82 -7.31 -16.50
C LEU A 161 -11.10 -7.17 -17.37
N GLY A 162 -12.09 -8.05 -17.18
CA GLY A 162 -13.36 -8.00 -17.91
C GLY A 162 -14.19 -6.74 -17.61
N PRO A 163 -14.63 -6.54 -16.35
CA PRO A 163 -15.31 -5.32 -15.94
C PRO A 163 -14.53 -4.02 -16.21
N ALA A 164 -13.20 -4.04 -16.08
CA ALA A 164 -12.35 -2.90 -16.41
C ALA A 164 -12.46 -2.52 -17.90
N ALA A 165 -12.36 -3.50 -18.80
CA ALA A 165 -12.49 -3.28 -20.24
C ALA A 165 -13.90 -2.80 -20.62
N LEU A 166 -14.95 -3.37 -20.01
CA LEU A 166 -16.33 -2.90 -20.21
C LEU A 166 -16.54 -1.48 -19.72
N ASN A 167 -15.94 -1.10 -18.59
CA ASN A 167 -16.03 0.26 -18.05
C ASN A 167 -15.44 1.26 -19.05
N LEU A 168 -14.21 1.00 -19.50
CA LEU A 168 -13.51 1.82 -20.48
C LEU A 168 -14.29 1.91 -21.79
N ALA A 169 -14.81 0.78 -22.30
CA ALA A 169 -15.62 0.76 -23.52
C ALA A 169 -16.91 1.57 -23.36
N THR A 170 -17.57 1.49 -22.20
CA THR A 170 -18.80 2.25 -21.90
C THR A 170 -18.52 3.74 -21.87
N VAL A 171 -17.44 4.15 -21.18
CA VAL A 171 -17.03 5.55 -21.12
C VAL A 171 -16.64 6.06 -22.51
N ALA A 172 -15.85 5.30 -23.28
CA ALA A 172 -15.46 5.66 -24.64
C ALA A 172 -16.68 5.81 -25.58
N THR A 173 -17.64 4.89 -25.49
CA THR A 173 -18.89 4.95 -26.25
C THR A 173 -19.71 6.19 -25.87
N TYR A 174 -19.78 6.52 -24.58
CA TYR A 174 -20.45 7.72 -24.10
C TYR A 174 -19.81 9.00 -24.65
N VAL A 175 -18.47 9.06 -24.68
CA VAL A 175 -17.74 10.19 -25.27
C VAL A 175 -18.08 10.34 -26.75
N TRP A 176 -18.07 9.23 -27.48
CA TRP A 176 -18.36 9.20 -28.91
C TRP A 176 -19.79 9.65 -29.22
N TRP A 177 -20.78 9.16 -28.46
CA TRP A 177 -22.18 9.57 -28.63
C TRP A 177 -22.45 11.04 -28.31
N LYS A 178 -21.68 11.63 -27.40
CA LYS A 178 -21.87 13.02 -26.98
C LYS A 178 -21.14 14.02 -27.88
N ASP A 179 -20.42 13.57 -28.91
CA ASP A 179 -19.64 14.42 -29.84
C ASP A 179 -18.82 15.48 -29.08
N LEU A 180 -18.23 15.05 -27.97
CA LEU A 180 -17.37 15.90 -27.16
C LEU A 180 -16.10 16.12 -27.98
N ARG A 181 -16.07 17.21 -28.75
CA ARG A 181 -14.89 17.68 -29.47
C ARG A 181 -13.77 17.95 -28.46
N ILE A 182 -12.86 17.00 -28.31
CA ILE A 182 -11.68 17.08 -27.43
C ILE A 182 -10.58 17.97 -28.05
N LEU A 183 -10.79 18.50 -29.27
CA LEU A 183 -9.87 19.40 -29.96
C LEU A 183 -10.55 20.76 -30.22
N GLN A 184 -10.24 21.74 -29.39
CA GLN A 184 -10.19 23.17 -29.73
C GLN A 184 -8.86 23.74 -29.24
#